data_AF-A0A0F9B4S8-F1
#
_entry.id   AF-A0A0F9B4S8-F1
#
_cell.length_a   1.000
_cell.length_b   1.000
_cell.length_c   1.000
_cell.angle_alpha   90.00
_cell.angle_beta   90.00
_cell.angle_gamma   90.00
#
_symmetry.space_group_name_H-M   'P 1'
#
loop_
_entity.id
_entity.type
_entity.pdbx_description
1 polymer ?
#
loop_
_entity_poly.entity_id
_entity_poly.type
_entity_poly.pdbx_seq_one_letter_code
_entity_poly.pdbx_strand_id
1 'polypeptide(L)'
;MALTVTWIEWHEADTPGATNGEATTNMNLGNADTVDIVPANFPVKVNEYSYFKQGKFNFSGSMTQVDNVRVYKSAGAYKTEEVLQFSGGIAVSTPDATDQSWSLIPTAEPSANVILPNTTTGKLYQSDQESSPGYTSGSRTGLIGFQLKTTANTETGTTNTKTISVVYDKQ
;
A
#
# COMPACT_ATOMS: atom_id res chain seq x y z
N MET A 1 4.90 13.68 -20.77
CA MET A 1 4.17 13.80 -19.49
C MET A 1 5.08 13.28 -18.39
N ALA A 2 5.13 13.94 -17.22
CA ALA A 2 5.92 13.44 -16.08
C ALA A 2 5.36 12.09 -15.61
N LEU A 3 6.21 11.27 -14.99
CA LEU A 3 5.78 10.00 -14.40
C LEU A 3 4.97 10.31 -13.13
N THR A 4 3.83 9.66 -12.99
CA THR A 4 2.94 9.76 -11.83
C THR A 4 2.88 8.41 -11.15
N VAL A 5 2.87 8.40 -9.83
CA VAL A 5 2.69 7.19 -9.03
C VAL A 5 1.35 7.30 -8.31
N THR A 6 0.47 6.32 -8.53
CA THR A 6 -0.83 6.22 -7.87
C THR A 6 -0.91 4.94 -7.07
N TRP A 7 -1.58 5.00 -5.91
CA TRP A 7 -1.96 3.81 -5.15
C TRP A 7 -3.25 3.24 -5.74
N ILE A 8 -3.21 1.98 -6.16
CA ILE A 8 -4.37 1.23 -6.62
C ILE A 8 -4.72 0.21 -5.54
N GLU A 9 -5.90 0.36 -4.96
CA GLU A 9 -6.41 -0.46 -3.88
C GLU A 9 -7.46 -1.45 -4.37
N TRP A 10 -7.53 -2.61 -3.73
CA TRP A 10 -8.63 -3.57 -3.87
C TRP A 10 -9.34 -3.71 -2.52
N HIS A 11 -10.66 -3.70 -2.55
CA HIS A 11 -11.53 -3.82 -1.38
C HIS A 11 -12.84 -4.54 -1.76
N GLU A 12 -13.58 -4.99 -0.74
CA GLU A 12 -14.90 -5.60 -0.85
C GLU A 12 -14.97 -6.77 -1.86
N ALA A 13 -15.70 -6.57 -2.96
CA ALA A 13 -15.96 -7.57 -4.00
C ALA A 13 -14.91 -7.55 -5.12
N ASP A 14 -13.95 -6.62 -5.08
CA ASP A 14 -12.92 -6.57 -6.10
C ASP A 14 -12.06 -7.83 -6.05
N THR A 15 -11.72 -8.37 -7.22
CA THR A 15 -10.78 -9.49 -7.31
C THR A 15 -9.37 -8.97 -7.02
N PRO A 16 -8.73 -9.34 -5.90
CA PRO A 16 -7.47 -8.70 -5.54
C PRO A 16 -6.37 -9.00 -6.55
N GLY A 17 -5.58 -7.96 -6.86
CA GLY A 17 -4.50 -8.06 -7.83
C GLY A 17 -4.93 -8.06 -9.29
N ALA A 18 -6.24 -7.94 -9.60
CA ALA A 18 -6.74 -7.76 -10.95
C ALA A 18 -6.24 -6.46 -11.61
N THR A 19 -6.61 -6.21 -12.87
CA THR A 19 -6.30 -4.94 -13.56
C THR A 19 -7.23 -3.81 -13.12
N ASN A 20 -8.38 -4.15 -12.54
CA ASN A 20 -9.43 -3.22 -12.15
C ASN A 20 -9.42 -3.10 -10.63
N GLY A 21 -8.84 -2.01 -10.13
CA GLY A 21 -8.84 -1.61 -8.72
C GLY A 21 -8.93 -0.09 -8.67
N GLU A 22 -9.21 0.47 -7.51
CA GLU A 22 -9.54 1.89 -7.38
C GLU A 22 -8.32 2.75 -7.05
N ALA A 23 -8.18 3.87 -7.75
CA ALA A 23 -7.14 4.84 -7.44
C ALA A 23 -7.58 5.67 -6.23
N THR A 24 -6.82 5.58 -5.14
CA THR A 24 -7.10 6.31 -3.90
C THR A 24 -5.94 7.24 -3.55
N THR A 25 -6.27 8.36 -2.92
CA THR A 25 -5.27 9.29 -2.38
C THR A 25 -4.87 8.98 -0.95
N ASN A 26 -5.65 8.16 -0.23
CA ASN A 26 -5.47 7.88 1.19
C ASN A 26 -5.60 6.39 1.48
N MET A 27 -4.59 5.83 2.13
CA MET A 27 -4.65 4.48 2.68
C MET A 27 -5.23 4.51 4.09
N ASN A 28 -6.55 4.63 4.18
CA ASN A 28 -7.24 4.64 5.47
C ASN A 28 -7.35 3.21 6.03
N LEU A 29 -6.83 2.96 7.23
CA LEU A 29 -6.90 1.65 7.89
C LEU A 29 -8.00 1.67 8.94
N GLY A 30 -8.80 0.61 9.00
CA GLY A 30 -9.95 0.49 9.91
C GLY A 30 -10.34 -0.97 10.16
N ASN A 31 -11.46 -1.19 10.84
CA ASN A 31 -11.94 -2.51 11.20
C ASN A 31 -12.91 -3.15 10.17
N ALA A 32 -12.88 -2.67 8.92
CA ALA A 32 -13.64 -3.20 7.81
C ALA A 32 -12.85 -3.06 6.51
N ASP A 33 -13.21 -3.89 5.53
CA ASP A 33 -12.74 -3.78 4.14
C ASP A 33 -13.75 -2.97 3.34
N THR A 34 -13.46 -1.68 3.09
CA THR A 34 -14.37 -0.74 2.44
C THR A 34 -13.59 0.38 1.74
N VAL A 35 -14.07 0.83 0.58
CA VAL A 35 -13.58 2.01 -0.15
C VAL A 35 -13.53 3.23 0.77
N ASP A 36 -12.48 4.04 0.68
CA ASP A 36 -12.42 5.37 1.31
C ASP A 36 -12.90 5.39 2.77
N ILE A 37 -12.63 4.29 3.48
CA ILE A 37 -13.14 4.07 4.83
C ILE A 37 -12.83 5.29 5.70
N VAL A 38 -13.86 5.81 6.38
CA VAL A 38 -13.70 6.93 7.31
C VAL A 38 -13.30 6.33 8.65
N PRO A 39 -12.04 6.47 9.12
CA PRO A 39 -11.57 5.73 10.29
C PRO A 39 -12.38 6.00 11.57
N ALA A 40 -13.01 7.18 11.66
CA ALA A 40 -13.89 7.53 12.78
C ALA A 40 -15.15 6.64 12.86
N ASN A 41 -15.66 6.16 11.72
CA ASN A 41 -16.83 5.28 11.65
C ASN A 41 -16.45 3.79 11.80
N PHE A 42 -15.18 3.48 11.57
CA PHE A 42 -14.63 2.12 11.57
C PHE A 42 -13.36 2.03 12.43
N PRO A 43 -13.46 2.36 13.73
CA PRO A 43 -12.29 2.44 14.60
C PRO A 43 -11.68 1.05 14.83
N VAL A 44 -10.36 0.98 14.79
CA VAL A 44 -9.62 -0.20 15.26
C VAL A 44 -9.63 -0.18 16.79
N LYS A 45 -10.11 -1.25 17.41
CA LYS A 45 -10.12 -1.34 18.87
C LYS A 45 -8.72 -1.61 19.39
N VAL A 46 -8.47 -1.18 20.61
CA VAL A 46 -7.26 -1.47 21.38
C VAL A 46 -7.00 -2.98 21.42
N ASN A 47 -5.74 -3.38 21.21
CA ASN A 47 -5.29 -4.78 21.09
C ASN A 47 -5.79 -5.53 19.85
N GLU A 48 -6.38 -4.83 18.87
CA GLU A 48 -6.77 -5.41 17.60
C GLU A 48 -5.89 -4.87 16.45
N TYR A 49 -5.90 -5.62 15.35
CA TYR A 49 -5.34 -5.20 14.09
C TYR A 49 -6.45 -4.56 13.23
N SER A 50 -6.06 -3.65 12.33
CA SER A 50 -6.96 -3.27 11.25
C SER A 50 -7.17 -4.44 10.31
N TYR A 51 -8.23 -4.36 9.51
CA TYR A 51 -8.23 -5.07 8.24
C TYR A 51 -7.00 -4.62 7.46
N PHE A 52 -6.24 -5.57 6.90
CA PHE A 52 -5.10 -5.19 6.07
C PHE A 52 -5.62 -4.60 4.76
N LYS A 53 -4.90 -3.64 4.21
CA LYS A 53 -5.15 -3.12 2.86
C LYS A 53 -4.15 -3.70 1.89
N GLN A 54 -4.64 -4.02 0.70
CA GLN A 54 -3.83 -4.56 -0.37
C GLN A 54 -3.94 -3.70 -1.62
N GLY A 55 -2.82 -3.60 -2.33
CA GLY A 55 -2.76 -2.74 -3.49
C GLY A 55 -1.46 -2.84 -4.27
N LYS A 56 -1.34 -1.97 -5.26
CA LYS A 56 -0.18 -1.86 -6.14
C LYS A 56 0.14 -0.39 -6.34
N PHE A 57 1.42 -0.06 -6.45
CA PHE A 57 1.80 1.24 -6.99
C PHE A 57 1.75 1.17 -8.51
N ASN A 58 1.00 2.08 -9.11
CA ASN A 58 0.83 2.22 -10.55
C ASN A 58 1.65 3.41 -11.06
N PHE A 59 2.58 3.12 -11.96
CA PHE A 59 3.45 4.08 -12.61
C PHE A 59 2.89 4.42 -13.98
N SER A 60 2.43 5.66 -14.16
CA SER A 60 1.78 6.14 -15.38
C SER A 60 2.46 7.39 -15.93
N GLY A 61 2.59 7.48 -17.25
CA GLY A 61 3.28 8.59 -17.92
C GLY A 61 4.39 8.10 -18.84
N SER A 62 5.36 8.97 -19.15
CA SER A 62 6.48 8.59 -20.02
C SER A 62 7.65 8.08 -19.19
N MET A 63 8.00 6.81 -19.40
CA MET A 63 9.21 6.16 -18.92
C MET A 63 9.70 5.17 -19.99
N THR A 64 10.93 4.71 -19.86
CA THR A 64 11.39 3.46 -20.48
C THR A 64 11.37 2.34 -19.44
N GLN A 65 11.75 2.67 -18.20
CA GLN A 65 11.86 1.71 -17.11
C GLN A 65 11.75 2.38 -15.73
N VAL A 66 11.27 1.61 -14.75
CA VAL A 66 11.35 1.89 -13.31
C VAL A 66 11.99 0.71 -12.58
N ASP A 67 12.89 0.98 -11.65
CA ASP A 67 13.49 -0.01 -10.74
C ASP A 67 13.75 0.58 -9.34
N ASN A 68 14.26 -0.28 -8.44
CA ASN A 68 14.58 0.06 -7.04
C ASN A 68 13.43 0.76 -6.29
N VAL A 69 12.20 0.24 -6.46
CA VAL A 69 11.03 0.78 -5.77
C VAL A 69 11.13 0.51 -4.27
N ARG A 70 11.12 1.60 -3.50
CA ARG A 70 11.32 1.65 -2.05
C ARG A 70 10.19 2.44 -1.41
N VAL A 71 9.66 1.93 -0.31
CA VAL A 71 8.50 2.48 0.41
C VAL A 71 8.85 2.68 1.88
N TYR A 72 8.52 3.82 2.46
CA TYR A 72 8.80 4.03 3.89
C TYR A 72 7.89 5.08 4.49
N LYS A 73 7.72 5.02 5.81
CA LYS A 73 6.99 6.03 6.56
C LYS A 73 7.90 7.25 6.79
N SER A 74 7.82 8.22 5.90
CA SER A 74 8.67 9.41 5.88
C SER A 74 8.27 10.49 6.89
N ALA A 75 6.99 10.55 7.31
CA ALA A 75 6.53 11.54 8.28
C ALA A 75 5.33 11.07 9.13
N GLY A 76 4.93 11.90 10.10
CA GLY A 76 3.92 11.59 11.13
C GLY A 76 4.53 10.78 12.28
N ALA A 77 4.10 11.02 13.52
CA ALA A 77 4.53 10.21 14.65
C ALA A 77 3.57 9.03 14.84
N TYR A 78 4.09 7.89 15.28
CA TYR A 78 3.23 6.88 15.87
C TYR A 78 2.70 7.42 17.20
N LYS A 79 1.43 7.14 17.50
CA LYS A 79 0.94 7.23 18.87
C LYS A 79 1.60 6.13 19.71
N THR A 80 1.57 6.28 21.02
CA THR A 80 2.17 5.33 21.96
C THR A 80 1.81 3.88 21.58
N GLU A 81 2.85 3.08 21.28
CA GLU A 81 2.77 1.66 20.90
C GLU A 81 1.93 1.31 19.65
N GLU A 82 1.46 2.29 18.90
CA GLU A 82 0.87 2.08 17.58
C GLU A 82 1.97 1.75 16.56
N VAL A 83 1.77 0.74 15.70
CA VAL A 83 2.74 0.42 14.64
C VAL A 83 2.05 0.10 13.30
N LEU A 84 2.68 0.52 12.21
CA LEU A 84 2.26 0.19 10.85
C LEU A 84 3.14 -0.92 10.30
N GLN A 85 2.52 -2.02 9.90
CA GLN A 85 3.16 -3.16 9.26
C GLN A 85 3.03 -3.05 7.74
N PHE A 86 4.03 -3.57 7.03
CA PHE A 86 4.13 -3.51 5.58
C PHE A 86 4.77 -4.78 5.01
N SER A 87 4.24 -5.25 3.88
CA SER A 87 4.90 -6.20 3.01
C SER A 87 4.82 -5.74 1.57
N GLY A 88 5.96 -5.66 0.87
CA GLY A 88 5.98 -5.34 -0.56
C GLY A 88 5.81 -6.54 -1.48
N GLY A 89 5.37 -7.67 -0.94
CA GLY A 89 5.04 -8.87 -1.69
C GLY A 89 4.09 -9.75 -0.88
N ILE A 90 2.81 -9.72 -1.23
CA ILE A 90 1.79 -10.54 -0.57
C ILE A 90 1.10 -11.46 -1.59
N ALA A 91 0.60 -12.60 -1.10
CA ALA A 91 -0.33 -13.41 -1.87
C ALA A 91 -1.71 -12.73 -1.92
N VAL A 92 -2.47 -13.00 -2.97
CA VAL A 92 -3.87 -12.56 -3.07
C VAL A 92 -4.71 -13.23 -1.98
N SER A 93 -5.37 -12.44 -1.16
CA SER A 93 -6.30 -12.90 -0.12
C SER A 93 -7.40 -11.87 0.13
N THR A 94 -8.51 -12.31 0.73
CA THR A 94 -9.55 -11.38 1.21
C THR A 94 -9.02 -10.62 2.44
N PRO A 95 -9.14 -9.29 2.48
CA PRO A 95 -8.78 -8.49 3.64
C PRO A 95 -9.46 -8.95 4.93
N ASP A 96 -8.67 -9.10 5.99
CA ASP A 96 -9.16 -9.43 7.33
C ASP A 96 -8.31 -8.78 8.42
N ALA A 97 -8.79 -8.86 9.66
CA ALA A 97 -8.12 -8.33 10.85
C ALA A 97 -7.16 -9.31 11.52
N THR A 98 -6.79 -10.41 10.86
CA THR A 98 -5.82 -11.36 11.44
C THR A 98 -4.41 -10.82 11.29
N ASP A 99 -3.53 -11.13 12.25
CA ASP A 99 -2.13 -10.70 12.20
C ASP A 99 -1.44 -11.34 11.00
N GLN A 100 -1.04 -10.51 10.04
CA GLN A 100 -0.36 -10.98 8.83
C GLN A 100 1.11 -11.33 9.07
N SER A 101 1.64 -11.11 10.29
CA SER A 101 3.04 -11.32 10.67
C SER A 101 4.03 -10.53 9.81
N TRP A 102 3.58 -9.42 9.22
CA TRP A 102 4.43 -8.53 8.43
C TRP A 102 5.35 -7.71 9.32
N SER A 103 6.50 -7.36 8.77
CA SER A 103 7.46 -6.49 9.44
C SER A 103 6.93 -5.06 9.55
N LEU A 104 7.47 -4.30 10.48
CA LEU A 104 7.19 -2.86 10.57
C LEU A 104 7.68 -2.17 9.30
N ILE A 105 6.91 -1.21 8.80
CA ILE A 105 7.39 -0.37 7.71
C ILE A 105 8.64 0.41 8.16
N PRO A 106 9.68 0.49 7.31
CA PRO A 106 10.85 1.31 7.60
C PRO A 106 10.44 2.77 7.85
N THR A 107 11.14 3.43 8.77
CA THR A 107 10.96 4.86 9.10
C THR A 107 12.02 5.76 8.43
N ALA A 108 12.90 5.14 7.64
CA ALA A 108 13.87 5.78 6.77
C ALA A 108 13.90 5.01 5.44
N GLU A 109 14.46 5.62 4.40
CA GLU A 109 14.55 5.00 3.08
C GLU A 109 15.32 3.66 3.16
N PRO A 110 14.69 2.52 2.80
CA PRO A 110 15.33 1.21 2.80
C PRO A 110 16.12 0.99 1.50
N SER A 111 16.92 -0.07 1.45
CA SER A 111 17.60 -0.48 0.21
C SER A 111 16.63 -1.02 -0.85
N ALA A 112 15.65 -1.82 -0.45
CA ALA A 112 14.54 -2.28 -1.28
C ALA A 112 13.44 -2.85 -0.39
N ASN A 113 12.18 -2.74 -0.81
CA ASN A 113 11.10 -3.38 -0.08
C ASN A 113 9.87 -3.78 -0.91
N VAL A 114 9.77 -3.37 -2.18
CA VAL A 114 8.68 -3.76 -3.08
C VAL A 114 9.17 -4.78 -4.09
N ILE A 115 8.39 -5.85 -4.25
CA ILE A 115 8.58 -6.83 -5.32
C ILE A 115 7.95 -6.27 -6.59
N LEU A 116 8.72 -6.27 -7.69
CA LEU A 116 8.21 -5.98 -9.02
C LEU A 116 7.78 -7.28 -9.70
N PRO A 117 6.71 -7.28 -10.52
CA PRO A 117 6.11 -8.49 -11.07
C PRO A 117 7.07 -9.27 -11.99
N ASN A 118 8.09 -8.62 -12.54
CA ASN A 118 9.18 -9.29 -13.27
C ASN A 118 10.34 -9.60 -12.30
N THR A 119 10.21 -10.73 -11.60
CA THR A 119 11.17 -11.23 -10.60
C THR A 119 12.56 -11.54 -11.19
N THR A 120 12.66 -11.67 -12.50
CA THR A 120 13.92 -11.97 -13.22
C THR A 120 14.80 -10.75 -13.45
N THR A 121 14.22 -9.56 -13.58
CA THR A 121 14.97 -8.34 -13.90
C THR A 121 14.94 -7.30 -12.79
N GLY A 122 13.96 -7.36 -11.89
CA GLY A 122 13.76 -6.34 -10.85
C GLY A 122 13.36 -4.99 -11.44
N LYS A 123 12.63 -4.99 -12.56
CA LYS A 123 12.33 -3.82 -13.38
C LYS A 123 10.87 -3.84 -13.84
N LEU A 124 10.29 -2.65 -13.96
CA LEU A 124 9.04 -2.39 -14.66
C LEU A 124 9.35 -1.64 -15.94
N TYR A 125 8.92 -2.16 -17.08
CA TYR A 125 9.13 -1.55 -18.38
C TYR A 125 7.89 -0.79 -18.84
N GLN A 126 8.10 0.15 -19.75
CA GLN A 126 7.02 0.83 -20.48
C GLN A 126 6.14 -0.16 -21.27
N SER A 127 6.70 -1.29 -21.72
CA SER A 127 5.95 -2.36 -22.38
C SER A 127 5.01 -3.12 -21.44
N ASP A 128 5.24 -3.05 -20.13
CA ASP A 128 4.39 -3.65 -19.10
C ASP A 128 3.17 -2.77 -18.78
N GLN A 129 3.05 -1.61 -19.47
CA GLN A 129 1.96 -0.69 -19.24
C GLN A 129 0.64 -1.27 -19.79
N GLU A 130 -0.32 -1.42 -18.90
CA GLU A 130 -1.69 -1.81 -19.25
C GLU A 130 -2.42 -0.63 -19.93
N SER A 131 -2.94 -0.82 -21.14
CA SER A 131 -3.50 0.24 -22.00
C SER A 131 -5.05 0.26 -22.10
N SER A 132 -5.77 -0.53 -21.31
CA SER A 132 -7.22 -0.80 -21.43
C SER A 132 -7.86 -1.07 -20.04
N PRO A 133 -9.16 -0.79 -19.78
CA PRO A 133 -9.57 0.03 -18.64
C PRO A 133 -9.64 -0.73 -17.31
N GLY A 134 -8.80 -0.27 -16.39
CA GLY A 134 -9.14 -0.03 -14.98
C GLY A 134 -8.83 1.45 -14.70
N TYR A 135 -9.18 1.97 -13.53
CA TYR A 135 -9.14 3.40 -13.19
C TYR A 135 -7.79 4.15 -13.37
N THR A 136 -6.73 3.48 -13.85
CA THR A 136 -5.50 4.10 -14.34
C THR A 136 -4.71 3.14 -15.25
N SER A 137 -4.33 3.58 -16.47
CA SER A 137 -3.29 2.91 -17.27
C SER A 137 -1.91 3.09 -16.63
N GLY A 138 -1.07 2.08 -16.65
CA GLY A 138 0.28 2.14 -16.06
C GLY A 138 0.93 0.76 -15.87
N SER A 139 2.24 0.75 -15.63
CA SER A 139 2.96 -0.45 -15.18
C SER A 139 2.84 -0.54 -13.66
N ARG A 140 2.60 -1.72 -13.11
CA ARG A 140 2.25 -1.89 -11.69
C ARG A 140 3.22 -2.79 -10.95
N THR A 141 3.47 -2.50 -9.68
CA THR A 141 4.25 -3.38 -8.80
C THR A 141 3.57 -4.73 -8.58
N GLY A 142 4.27 -5.65 -7.91
CA GLY A 142 3.62 -6.78 -7.26
C GLY A 142 2.61 -6.29 -6.22
N LEU A 143 1.74 -7.21 -5.77
CA LEU A 143 0.75 -6.90 -4.74
C LEU A 143 1.48 -6.65 -3.41
N ILE A 144 1.13 -5.56 -2.75
CA ILE A 144 1.68 -5.15 -1.46
C ILE A 144 0.58 -5.00 -0.42
N GLY A 145 0.95 -5.04 0.84
CA GLY A 145 0.03 -5.00 1.97
C GLY A 145 0.45 -4.03 3.08
N PHE A 146 -0.53 -3.41 3.72
CA PHE A 146 -0.36 -2.58 4.92
C PHE A 146 -1.37 -2.99 6.00
N GLN A 147 -0.93 -3.01 7.26
CA GLN A 147 -1.81 -3.31 8.39
C GLN A 147 -1.43 -2.49 9.61
N LEU A 148 -2.43 -1.92 10.29
CA LEU A 148 -2.22 -1.23 11.56
C LEU A 148 -2.34 -2.24 12.70
N LYS A 149 -1.41 -2.17 13.65
CA LYS A 149 -1.51 -2.86 14.93
C LYS A 149 -1.66 -1.84 16.06
N THR A 150 -2.65 -2.07 16.91
CA THR A 150 -2.83 -1.34 18.16
C THR A 150 -2.52 -2.26 19.36
N THR A 151 -2.15 -1.68 20.49
CA THR A 151 -1.86 -2.37 21.75
C THR A 151 -2.66 -1.74 22.89
N ALA A 152 -2.57 -2.33 24.09
CA ALA A 152 -3.23 -1.87 25.30
C ALA A 152 -2.91 -0.41 25.67
N ASN A 153 -1.76 0.11 25.24
CA ASN A 153 -1.32 1.48 25.52
C ASN A 153 -1.53 2.43 24.33
N THR A 154 -2.15 1.95 23.24
CA THR A 154 -2.49 2.82 22.11
C THR A 154 -3.48 3.89 22.53
N GLU A 155 -3.07 5.14 22.39
CA GLU A 155 -3.87 6.29 22.75
C GLU A 155 -5.12 6.41 21.86
N THR A 156 -6.27 6.61 22.49
CA THR A 156 -7.52 6.88 21.78
C THR A 156 -7.56 8.31 21.22
N GLY A 157 -8.58 8.61 20.42
CA GLY A 157 -8.84 9.97 19.94
C GLY A 157 -8.84 10.07 18.42
N THR A 158 -8.50 11.25 17.90
CA THR A 158 -8.58 11.54 16.46
C THR A 158 -7.71 10.61 15.63
N THR A 159 -8.09 10.46 14.36
CA THR A 159 -7.31 9.75 13.34
C THR A 159 -5.86 10.24 13.35
N ASN A 160 -4.94 9.29 13.49
CA ASN A 160 -3.51 9.57 13.47
C ASN A 160 -3.00 9.43 12.03
N THR A 161 -2.44 10.50 11.46
CA THR A 161 -2.02 10.55 10.05
C THR A 161 -0.51 10.37 9.91
N LYS A 162 -0.11 9.60 8.91
CA LYS A 162 1.29 9.32 8.56
C LYS A 162 1.50 9.53 7.08
N THR A 163 2.72 9.88 6.70
CA THR A 163 3.08 10.01 5.30
C THR A 163 3.89 8.80 4.89
N ILE A 164 3.45 8.14 3.82
CA ILE A 164 4.16 7.06 3.15
C ILE A 164 4.80 7.64 1.90
N SER A 165 6.11 7.48 1.77
CA SER A 165 6.86 7.88 0.59
C SER A 165 7.19 6.67 -0.26
N VAL A 166 7.08 6.84 -1.57
CA VAL A 166 7.55 5.90 -2.58
C VAL A 166 8.68 6.56 -3.35
N VAL A 167 9.85 5.95 -3.35
CA VAL A 167 11.01 6.38 -4.13
C VAL A 167 11.41 5.27 -5.09
N TYR A 168 11.94 5.67 -6.24
CA TYR A 168 12.19 4.79 -7.36
C TYR A 168 13.22 5.43 -8.29
N ASP A 169 13.92 4.60 -9.03
CA ASP A 169 14.80 5.05 -10.10
C ASP A 169 14.03 4.98 -11.42
N LYS A 170 14.14 6.03 -12.24
CA LYS A 170 13.41 6.17 -13.51
C LYS A 170 14.39 6.39 -14.65
N GLN A 171 14.18 5.66 -15.74
CA GLN A 171 14.85 5.86 -17.04
C GLN A 171 13.83 6.15 -18.14
#